data_AF-A0A370MY69-F1
#
_entry.id   AF-A0A370MY69-F1
#
_cell.length_a   1.000
_cell.length_b   1.000
_cell.length_c   1.000
_cell.angle_alpha   90.00
_cell.angle_beta   90.00
_cell.angle_gamma   90.00
#
_symmetry.space_group_name_H-M   'P 1'
#
loop_
_entity.id
_entity.type
_entity.pdbx_description
1 polymer ?
#
loop_
_entity_poly.entity_id
_entity_poly.type
_entity_poly.pdbx_seq_one_letter_code
_entity_poly.pdbx_strand_id
1 'polypeptide(L)'
;MVQCHREQSMTSIIDVSSACGSKATALNAAGIKTVIRYYSRDTIRPSKRLTQTEAEQLMEAGLRLCIVHEGRFGDKAANFERATGVADAMYARTYGASIIRQPARSTIYFGIDFDASTSEIRDRVIPYFQGIADALAAPTGEPDYMVGVYGSGATCEAILDAGLAELAWLAQSTG
;
A
#
# COMPACT_ATOMS: atom_id res chain seq x y z
N MET A 1 0.65 26.15 38.41
CA MET A 1 -0.30 25.60 37.42
C MET A 1 0.46 25.47 36.11
N VAL A 2 0.94 24.28 35.77
CA VAL A 2 1.43 23.96 34.42
C VAL A 2 1.24 22.45 34.22
N GLN A 3 0.32 22.05 33.34
CA GLN A 3 0.29 20.70 32.77
C GLN A 3 0.99 20.80 31.43
N CYS A 4 2.23 20.32 31.35
CA CYS A 4 3.06 20.39 30.14
C CYS A 4 3.30 18.99 29.56
N HIS A 5 2.25 18.37 29.05
CA HIS A 5 2.28 17.49 27.88
C HIS A 5 0.83 17.11 27.58
N ARG A 6 0.28 17.61 26.47
CA ARG A 6 -0.77 16.83 25.80
C ARG A 6 -0.01 15.69 25.16
N GLU A 7 -0.22 14.46 25.63
CA GLU A 7 -0.03 13.30 24.77
C GLU A 7 -0.82 13.59 23.50
N GLN A 8 -0.11 13.95 22.43
CA GLN A 8 -0.67 13.74 21.12
C GLN A 8 -0.87 12.23 21.06
N SER A 9 -2.11 11.78 21.13
CA SER A 9 -2.45 10.38 20.90
C SER A 9 -1.94 10.05 19.50
N MET A 10 -0.71 9.52 19.44
CA MET A 10 -0.09 9.06 18.23
C MET A 10 -1.06 8.02 17.67
N THR A 11 -1.65 8.35 16.53
CA THR A 11 -2.54 7.43 15.84
C THR A 11 -1.74 6.16 15.54
N SER A 12 -2.08 5.07 16.22
CA SER A 12 -1.37 3.82 16.02
C SER A 12 -1.84 3.16 14.73
N ILE A 13 -0.89 2.97 13.81
CA ILE A 13 -1.07 2.33 12.51
C ILE A 13 -0.24 1.04 12.55
N ILE A 14 -0.81 -0.05 12.08
CA ILE A 14 -0.09 -1.31 11.88
C ILE A 14 -0.32 -1.81 10.46
N ASP A 15 0.67 -2.47 9.87
CA ASP A 15 0.42 -3.40 8.77
C ASP A 15 0.29 -4.82 9.33
N VAL A 16 -0.48 -5.66 8.63
CA VAL A 16 -0.61 -7.08 8.98
C VAL A 16 -0.59 -7.88 7.69
N SER A 17 0.36 -8.79 7.51
CA SER A 17 0.50 -9.61 6.30
C SER A 17 -0.34 -10.90 6.31
N SER A 18 -1.32 -10.98 7.23
CA SER A 18 -2.25 -12.09 7.39
C SER A 18 -3.65 -11.57 7.77
N ALA A 19 -4.68 -12.40 7.58
CA ALA A 19 -6.05 -12.03 7.93
C ALA A 19 -6.19 -11.70 9.42
N CYS A 20 -6.78 -10.54 9.71
CA CYS A 20 -6.89 -9.98 11.05
C CYS A 20 -8.30 -9.51 11.42
N GLY A 21 -9.30 -9.69 10.55
CA GLY A 21 -10.67 -9.26 10.80
C GLY A 21 -11.30 -9.85 12.07
N SER A 22 -11.01 -11.12 12.41
CA SER A 22 -11.45 -11.73 13.68
C SER A 22 -10.85 -11.09 14.93
N LYS A 23 -9.81 -10.26 14.78
CA LYS A 23 -9.13 -9.52 15.84
C LYS A 23 -9.50 -8.04 15.86
N ALA A 24 -10.37 -7.57 14.96
CA ALA A 24 -10.66 -6.15 14.74
C ALA A 24 -11.07 -5.41 16.03
N THR A 25 -11.98 -5.98 16.81
CA THR A 25 -12.41 -5.40 18.10
C THR A 25 -11.25 -5.30 19.09
N ALA A 26 -10.39 -6.32 19.18
CA ALA A 26 -9.23 -6.32 20.06
C ALA A 26 -8.18 -5.28 19.60
N LEU A 27 -7.96 -5.15 18.29
CA LEU A 27 -7.07 -4.13 17.73
C LEU A 27 -7.54 -2.72 18.07
N ASN A 28 -8.83 -2.42 17.89
CA ASN A 28 -9.37 -1.10 18.24
C ASN A 28 -9.29 -0.85 19.76
N ALA A 29 -9.59 -1.85 20.59
CA ALA A 29 -9.48 -1.76 22.05
C ALA A 29 -8.02 -1.53 22.50
N ALA A 30 -7.04 -2.03 21.75
CA ALA A 30 -5.61 -1.80 21.99
C ALA A 30 -5.12 -0.41 21.50
N GLY A 31 -6.03 0.43 20.98
CA GLY A 31 -5.70 1.79 20.54
C GLY A 31 -5.25 1.90 19.07
N ILE A 32 -5.26 0.80 18.31
CA ILE A 32 -5.03 0.83 16.86
C ILE A 32 -6.16 1.60 16.17
N LYS A 33 -5.82 2.45 15.21
CA LYS A 33 -6.78 3.28 14.46
C LYS A 33 -6.78 3.01 12.97
N THR A 34 -5.68 2.48 12.44
CA THR A 34 -5.57 2.13 11.03
C THR A 34 -4.86 0.79 10.89
N VAL A 35 -5.39 -0.06 10.03
CA VAL A 35 -4.74 -1.30 9.61
C VAL A 35 -4.38 -1.15 8.14
N ILE A 36 -3.12 -1.44 7.79
CA ILE A 36 -2.66 -1.57 6.41
C ILE A 36 -2.79 -3.04 6.01
N ARG A 37 -3.53 -3.30 4.92
CA ARG A 37 -3.75 -4.64 4.38
C ARG A 37 -3.37 -4.70 2.90
N TYR A 38 -3.20 -5.92 2.41
CA TYR A 38 -2.50 -6.14 1.15
C TYR A 38 -3.45 -6.45 0.00
N TYR A 39 -3.24 -5.77 -1.12
CA TYR A 39 -3.48 -6.35 -2.43
C TYR A 39 -2.23 -7.12 -2.84
N SER A 40 -2.41 -8.26 -3.49
CA SER A 40 -1.28 -9.05 -3.97
C SER A 40 -1.77 -9.93 -5.10
N ARG A 41 -1.43 -9.56 -6.33
CA ARG A 41 -1.89 -10.23 -7.55
C ARG A 41 -1.51 -11.70 -7.59
N ASP A 42 -0.30 -12.02 -7.16
CA ASP A 42 0.36 -13.31 -7.36
C ASP A 42 0.73 -14.05 -6.06
N THR A 43 0.18 -13.63 -4.92
CA THR A 43 0.42 -14.33 -3.64
C THR A 43 -0.03 -15.79 -3.68
N ILE A 44 0.83 -16.67 -3.14
CA ILE A 44 0.51 -18.07 -2.81
C ILE A 44 0.02 -18.25 -1.36
N ARG A 45 -0.03 -17.17 -0.58
CA ARG A 45 -0.58 -17.11 0.79
C ARG A 45 -1.91 -16.35 0.73
N PRO A 46 -3.06 -17.04 0.59
CA PRO A 46 -4.36 -16.37 0.43
C PRO A 46 -4.68 -15.40 1.57
N SER A 47 -4.26 -15.70 2.79
CA SER A 47 -4.47 -14.84 3.98
C SER A 47 -3.73 -13.50 3.91
N LYS A 48 -2.72 -13.34 3.05
CA LYS A 48 -2.08 -12.04 2.82
C LYS A 48 -3.05 -11.07 2.19
N ARG A 49 -3.82 -11.54 1.20
CA ARG A 49 -4.76 -10.73 0.41
C ARG A 49 -5.98 -10.39 1.24
N LEU A 50 -6.28 -9.09 1.36
CA LEU A 50 -7.49 -8.58 2.01
C LEU A 50 -8.73 -9.17 1.31
N THR A 51 -9.72 -9.60 2.08
CA THR A 51 -11.03 -10.01 1.56
C THR A 51 -12.10 -8.98 1.90
N GLN A 52 -13.24 -9.01 1.21
CA GLN A 52 -14.37 -8.13 1.52
C GLN A 52 -14.87 -8.35 2.96
N THR A 53 -15.04 -9.60 3.39
CA THR A 53 -15.45 -9.93 4.75
C THR A 53 -14.48 -9.39 5.80
N GLU A 54 -13.16 -9.49 5.55
CA GLU A 54 -12.17 -8.91 6.46
C GLU A 54 -12.26 -7.38 6.48
N ALA A 55 -12.42 -6.72 5.34
CA ALA A 55 -12.57 -5.27 5.27
C ALA A 55 -13.79 -4.79 6.05
N GLU A 56 -14.94 -5.47 5.90
CA GLU A 56 -16.17 -5.19 6.65
C GLU A 56 -15.96 -5.34 8.16
N GLN A 57 -15.35 -6.44 8.60
CA GLN A 57 -15.02 -6.66 10.02
C GLN A 57 -14.14 -5.55 10.62
N LEU A 58 -13.13 -5.09 9.86
CA LEU A 58 -12.25 -4.01 10.31
C LEU A 58 -13.01 -2.68 10.41
N MET A 59 -13.81 -2.34 9.40
CA MET A 59 -14.58 -1.09 9.38
C MET A 59 -15.68 -1.07 10.45
N GLU A 60 -16.40 -2.17 10.64
CA GLU A 60 -17.44 -2.32 11.68
C GLU A 60 -16.87 -2.16 13.10
N ALA A 61 -15.62 -2.58 13.32
CA ALA A 61 -14.92 -2.38 14.58
C ALA A 61 -14.42 -0.93 14.79
N GLY A 62 -14.64 -0.03 13.83
CA GLY A 62 -14.21 1.37 13.88
C GLY A 62 -12.76 1.61 13.47
N LEU A 63 -12.12 0.66 12.79
CA LEU A 63 -10.77 0.82 12.25
C LEU A 63 -10.83 1.43 10.85
N ARG A 64 -9.83 2.26 10.52
CA ARG A 64 -9.58 2.68 9.14
C ARG A 64 -8.76 1.62 8.41
N LEU A 65 -8.96 1.54 7.11
CA LEU A 65 -8.24 0.62 6.24
C LEU A 65 -7.35 1.41 5.28
N CYS A 66 -6.08 1.01 5.19
CA CYS A 66 -5.13 1.50 4.19
C CYS A 66 -4.65 0.31 3.36
N ILE A 67 -4.34 0.53 2.08
CA ILE A 67 -4.05 -0.54 1.13
C ILE A 67 -2.64 -0.40 0.58
N VAL A 68 -1.91 -1.52 0.56
CA VAL A 68 -0.64 -1.66 -0.16
C VAL A 68 -0.73 -2.85 -1.12
N HIS A 69 -0.31 -2.68 -2.37
CA HIS A 69 0.00 -3.77 -3.27
C HIS A 69 1.44 -4.22 -3.06
N GLU A 70 1.65 -5.51 -2.77
CA GLU A 70 2.97 -6.11 -2.75
C GLU A 70 2.94 -7.46 -3.48
N GLY A 71 3.75 -7.57 -4.53
CA GLY A 71 3.92 -8.81 -5.29
C GLY A 71 4.70 -9.86 -4.49
N ARG A 72 4.56 -11.13 -4.87
CA ARG A 72 5.22 -12.26 -4.19
C ARG A 72 6.74 -12.11 -4.04
N PHE A 73 7.37 -11.44 -5.00
CA PHE A 73 8.81 -11.20 -5.06
C PHE A 73 9.13 -9.70 -5.06
N GLY A 74 8.39 -8.94 -4.25
CA GLY A 74 8.60 -7.50 -4.05
C GLY A 74 9.97 -7.14 -3.43
N ASP A 75 10.73 -8.15 -3.02
CA ASP A 75 12.08 -8.06 -2.46
C ASP A 75 13.20 -8.21 -3.51
N LYS A 76 12.84 -8.26 -4.81
CA LYS A 76 13.79 -8.55 -5.90
C LYS A 76 13.61 -7.58 -7.06
N ALA A 77 14.65 -6.79 -7.33
CA ALA A 77 14.73 -5.82 -8.42
C ALA A 77 14.25 -6.36 -9.78
N ALA A 78 14.56 -7.63 -10.09
CA ALA A 78 14.21 -8.27 -11.36
C ALA A 78 12.70 -8.41 -11.61
N ASN A 79 11.85 -8.29 -10.58
CA ASN A 79 10.39 -8.32 -10.75
C ASN A 79 9.78 -6.95 -11.03
N PHE A 80 10.57 -5.88 -10.88
CA PHE A 80 10.14 -4.52 -11.14
C PHE A 80 10.47 -4.17 -12.59
N GLU A 81 9.44 -4.27 -13.41
CA GLU A 81 9.46 -3.86 -14.81
C GLU A 81 8.17 -3.12 -15.12
N ARG A 82 8.18 -2.27 -16.15
CA ARG A 82 7.01 -1.52 -16.57
C ARG A 82 5.78 -2.40 -16.81
N ALA A 83 5.96 -3.55 -17.46
CA ALA A 83 4.88 -4.49 -17.72
C ALA A 83 4.27 -5.07 -16.43
N THR A 84 5.11 -5.42 -15.44
CA THR A 84 4.64 -5.86 -14.13
C THR A 84 3.90 -4.74 -13.40
N GLY A 85 4.37 -3.49 -13.51
CA GLY A 85 3.71 -2.32 -12.93
C GLY A 85 2.30 -2.11 -13.48
N VAL A 86 2.13 -2.23 -14.80
CA VAL A 86 0.82 -2.21 -15.44
C VAL A 86 -0.07 -3.34 -14.90
N ALA A 87 0.43 -4.57 -14.86
CA ALA A 87 -0.35 -5.72 -14.42
C ALA A 87 -0.78 -5.61 -12.94
N ASP A 88 0.11 -5.14 -12.07
CA ASP A 88 -0.14 -4.94 -10.64
C ASP A 88 -1.16 -3.82 -10.42
N ALA A 89 -1.03 -2.70 -11.11
CA ALA A 89 -1.95 -1.56 -11.02
C ALA A 89 -3.35 -1.90 -11.54
N MET A 90 -3.45 -2.59 -12.69
CA MET A 90 -4.73 -3.06 -13.21
C MET A 90 -5.41 -4.02 -12.24
N TYR A 91 -4.66 -4.99 -11.70
CA TYR A 91 -5.18 -5.88 -10.68
C TYR A 91 -5.65 -5.12 -9.45
N ALA A 92 -4.83 -4.21 -8.91
CA ALA A 92 -5.15 -3.43 -7.72
C ALA A 92 -6.40 -2.57 -7.91
N ARG A 93 -6.55 -1.90 -9.06
CA ARG A 93 -7.75 -1.12 -9.39
C ARG A 93 -9.00 -1.98 -9.45
N THR A 94 -8.97 -3.05 -10.24
CA THR A 94 -10.14 -3.92 -10.40
C THR A 94 -10.50 -4.63 -9.09
N TYR A 95 -9.51 -5.09 -8.32
CA TYR A 95 -9.74 -5.72 -7.02
C TYR A 95 -10.31 -4.73 -6.00
N GLY A 96 -9.76 -3.52 -5.93
CA GLY A 96 -10.27 -2.43 -5.11
C GLY A 96 -11.71 -2.05 -5.46
N ALA A 97 -12.01 -1.92 -6.75
CA ALA A 97 -13.32 -1.53 -7.23
C ALA A 97 -14.38 -2.62 -7.01
N SER A 98 -14.09 -3.85 -7.45
CA SER A 98 -15.10 -4.91 -7.56
C SER A 98 -15.25 -5.77 -6.30
N ILE A 99 -14.17 -5.96 -5.54
CA ILE A 99 -14.16 -6.86 -4.37
C ILE A 99 -14.23 -6.06 -3.08
N ILE A 100 -13.34 -5.09 -2.91
CA ILE A 100 -13.21 -4.36 -1.64
C ILE A 100 -14.14 -3.14 -1.58
N ARG A 101 -14.58 -2.64 -2.74
CA ARG A 101 -15.35 -1.39 -2.88
C ARG A 101 -14.61 -0.21 -2.27
N GLN A 102 -13.29 -0.17 -2.49
CA GLN A 102 -12.42 0.90 -2.02
C GLN A 102 -12.89 2.24 -2.63
N PRO A 103 -13.11 3.29 -1.82
CA PRO A 103 -13.62 4.58 -2.31
C PRO A 103 -12.71 5.23 -3.35
N ALA A 104 -13.29 5.90 -4.33
CA ALA A 104 -12.57 6.75 -5.27
C ALA A 104 -11.72 7.80 -4.51
N ARG A 105 -10.62 8.22 -5.13
CA ARG A 105 -9.64 9.18 -4.59
C ARG A 105 -8.94 8.73 -3.31
N SER A 106 -9.05 7.45 -2.93
CA SER A 106 -8.17 6.86 -1.92
C SER A 106 -6.89 6.31 -2.54
N THR A 107 -5.87 6.06 -1.71
CA THR A 107 -4.54 5.66 -2.15
C THR A 107 -4.37 4.15 -2.16
N ILE A 108 -3.65 3.65 -3.16
CA ILE A 108 -3.03 2.33 -3.14
C ILE A 108 -1.52 2.54 -3.13
N TYR A 109 -0.85 2.10 -2.07
CA TYR A 109 0.61 2.09 -2.02
C TYR A 109 1.15 0.92 -2.84
N PHE A 110 2.26 1.06 -3.56
CA PHE A 110 2.95 -0.04 -4.23
C PHE A 110 4.30 -0.25 -3.55
N GLY A 111 4.53 -1.48 -3.09
CA GLY A 111 5.66 -1.82 -2.24
C GLY A 111 6.91 -2.24 -2.99
N ILE A 112 8.03 -1.62 -2.63
CA ILE A 112 9.40 -1.99 -2.96
C ILE A 112 10.05 -2.47 -1.66
N ASP A 113 10.02 -3.78 -1.42
CA ASP A 113 10.31 -4.39 -0.12
C ASP A 113 11.79 -4.82 0.01
N PHE A 114 12.70 -3.94 -0.41
CA PHE A 114 14.15 -4.11 -0.28
C PHE A 114 14.88 -2.77 -0.46
N ASP A 115 16.17 -2.75 -0.08
CA ASP A 115 17.05 -1.59 -0.26
C ASP A 115 17.58 -1.54 -1.69
N ALA A 116 16.78 -0.96 -2.59
CA ALA A 116 17.15 -0.80 -3.98
C ALA A 116 18.35 0.17 -4.13
N SER A 117 19.39 -0.28 -4.83
CA SER A 117 20.50 0.58 -5.24
C SER A 117 20.05 1.68 -6.19
N THR A 118 20.84 2.73 -6.35
CA THR A 118 20.57 3.81 -7.32
C THR A 118 20.32 3.28 -8.74
N SER A 119 21.07 2.26 -9.17
CA SER A 119 20.87 1.61 -10.46
C SER A 119 19.56 0.84 -10.54
N GLU A 120 19.17 0.12 -9.49
CA GLU A 120 17.90 -0.61 -9.47
C GLU A 120 16.70 0.36 -9.42
N ILE A 121 16.82 1.45 -8.67
CA ILE A 121 15.79 2.50 -8.66
C ILE A 121 15.59 3.05 -10.09
N ARG A 122 16.69 3.44 -10.75
CA ARG A 122 16.66 4.00 -12.10
C ARG A 122 16.14 3.01 -13.14
N ASP A 123 16.67 1.79 -13.15
CA ASP A 123 16.49 0.84 -14.26
C ASP A 123 15.30 -0.10 -14.06
N ARG A 124 14.77 -0.22 -12.82
CA ARG A 124 13.71 -1.18 -12.46
C ARG A 124 12.52 -0.49 -11.80
N VAL A 125 12.75 0.24 -10.71
CA VAL A 125 11.66 0.81 -9.90
C VAL A 125 10.95 1.95 -10.61
N ILE A 126 11.68 2.89 -11.22
CA ILE A 126 11.06 3.99 -11.99
C ILE A 126 10.22 3.44 -13.15
N PRO A 127 10.72 2.54 -14.03
CA PRO A 127 9.90 1.92 -15.07
C PRO A 127 8.65 1.21 -14.54
N TYR A 128 8.75 0.50 -13.42
CA TYR A 128 7.61 -0.13 -12.75
C TYR A 128 6.55 0.91 -12.34
N PHE A 129 6.95 2.00 -11.69
CA PHE A 129 6.04 3.08 -11.29
C PHE A 129 5.45 3.86 -12.47
N GLN A 130 6.18 4.01 -13.58
CA GLN A 130 5.61 4.55 -14.82
C GLN A 130 4.49 3.65 -15.35
N GLY A 131 4.66 2.33 -15.30
CA GLY A 131 3.60 1.38 -15.66
C GLY A 131 2.38 1.48 -14.76
N ILE A 132 2.59 1.66 -13.45
CA ILE A 132 1.53 1.89 -12.47
C ILE A 132 0.75 3.17 -12.77
N ALA A 133 1.47 4.30 -12.93
CA ALA A 133 0.88 5.60 -13.16
C ALA A 133 0.03 5.61 -14.44
N ASP A 134 0.56 5.07 -15.53
CA ASP A 134 -0.17 4.98 -16.80
C ASP A 134 -1.42 4.09 -16.70
N ALA A 135 -1.32 2.96 -15.99
CA ALA A 135 -2.43 2.04 -15.83
C ALA A 135 -3.56 2.66 -14.98
N LEU A 136 -3.23 3.38 -13.90
CA LEU A 136 -4.24 4.02 -13.04
C LEU A 136 -4.81 5.31 -13.64
N ALA A 137 -4.06 6.00 -14.51
CA ALA A 137 -4.56 7.16 -15.25
C ALA A 137 -5.48 6.79 -16.42
N ALA A 138 -5.47 5.53 -16.86
CA ALA A 138 -6.29 5.08 -17.98
C ALA A 138 -7.79 5.13 -17.64
N PRO A 139 -8.65 5.67 -18.52
CA PRO A 139 -10.08 5.74 -18.29
C PRO A 139 -10.72 4.36 -18.46
N THR A 140 -11.21 3.76 -17.38
CA THR A 140 -11.85 2.43 -17.41
C THR A 140 -13.29 2.39 -16.88
N GLY A 141 -13.78 3.51 -16.34
CA GLY A 141 -15.06 3.57 -15.63
C GLY A 141 -15.02 2.98 -14.21
N GLU A 142 -13.86 2.46 -13.79
CA GLU A 142 -13.58 2.11 -12.40
C GLU A 142 -13.17 3.38 -11.61
N PRO A 143 -13.21 3.37 -10.27
CA PRO A 143 -12.75 4.49 -9.45
C PRO A 143 -11.29 4.87 -9.70
N ASP A 144 -11.02 6.17 -9.71
CA ASP A 144 -9.65 6.70 -9.73
C ASP A 144 -9.01 6.52 -8.36
N TYR A 145 -7.83 5.86 -8.31
CA TYR A 145 -7.03 5.71 -7.09
C TYR A 145 -5.74 6.52 -7.20
N MET A 146 -5.29 7.07 -6.08
CA MET A 146 -4.00 7.74 -5.97
C MET A 146 -2.87 6.71 -5.87
N VAL A 147 -1.73 7.02 -6.47
CA VAL A 147 -0.51 6.20 -6.34
C VAL A 147 0.23 6.60 -5.07
N GLY A 148 0.55 5.61 -4.22
CA GLY A 148 1.52 5.75 -3.14
C GLY A 148 2.73 4.85 -3.38
N VAL A 149 3.90 5.22 -2.83
CA VAL A 149 5.10 4.37 -2.80
C VAL A 149 5.38 3.92 -1.38
N TYR A 150 5.69 2.63 -1.19
CA TYR A 150 6.27 2.11 0.05
C TYR A 150 7.68 1.57 -0.24
N GLY A 151 8.67 1.95 0.56
CA GLY A 151 10.05 1.48 0.40
C GLY A 151 11.09 2.27 1.21
N SER A 152 12.36 2.13 0.84
CA SER A 152 13.49 2.88 1.42
C SER A 152 13.37 4.39 1.15
N GLY A 153 14.08 5.21 1.93
CA GLY A 153 14.09 6.67 1.75
C GLY A 153 14.48 7.09 0.33
N ALA A 154 15.55 6.50 -0.21
CA ALA A 154 16.00 6.75 -1.58
C ALA A 154 14.95 6.36 -2.63
N THR A 155 14.22 5.26 -2.41
CA THR A 155 13.13 4.84 -3.30
C THR A 155 11.96 5.83 -3.24
N CYS A 156 11.51 6.18 -2.04
CA CYS A 156 10.41 7.13 -1.86
C CYS A 156 10.74 8.49 -2.48
N GLU A 157 11.92 9.04 -2.21
CA GLU A 157 12.38 10.30 -2.76
C GLU A 157 12.39 10.27 -4.31
N ALA A 158 13.04 9.27 -4.91
CA ALA A 158 13.13 9.18 -6.37
C ALA A 158 11.77 9.08 -7.06
N ILE A 159 10.80 8.36 -6.48
CA ILE A 159 9.47 8.19 -7.06
C ILE A 159 8.60 9.45 -6.89
N LEU A 160 8.72 10.14 -5.76
CA LEU A 160 8.05 11.42 -5.54
C LEU A 160 8.61 12.50 -6.48
N ASP A 161 9.93 12.61 -6.60
CA ASP A 161 10.60 13.58 -7.48
C ASP A 161 10.28 13.36 -8.96
N ALA A 162 10.09 12.09 -9.36
CA ALA A 162 9.63 11.75 -10.70
C ALA A 162 8.14 12.06 -10.95
N GLY A 163 7.38 12.47 -9.93
CA GLY A 163 5.94 12.74 -10.03
C GLY A 163 5.10 11.48 -10.26
N LEU A 164 5.61 10.30 -9.90
CA LEU A 164 4.97 9.01 -10.15
C LEU A 164 4.15 8.50 -8.96
N ALA A 165 4.23 9.16 -7.80
CA ALA A 165 3.38 8.92 -6.64
C ALA A 165 3.00 10.24 -5.96
N GLU A 166 1.85 10.26 -5.29
CA GLU A 166 1.35 11.40 -4.52
C GLU A 166 1.70 11.30 -3.03
N LEU A 167 1.92 10.08 -2.52
CA LEU A 167 2.20 9.80 -1.12
C LEU A 167 3.36 8.80 -0.97
N ALA A 168 4.06 8.87 0.15
CA ALA A 168 5.10 7.92 0.51
C ALA A 168 4.87 7.34 1.91
N TRP A 169 5.06 6.02 2.02
CA TRP A 169 5.20 5.32 3.28
C TRP A 169 6.65 4.86 3.41
N LEU A 170 7.41 5.60 4.23
CA LEU A 170 8.82 5.32 4.48
C LEU A 170 8.97 4.07 5.35
N ALA A 171 9.71 3.07 4.86
CA ALA A 171 10.18 1.97 5.67
C ALA A 171 11.30 2.45 6.62
N GLN A 172 11.44 1.84 7.79
CA GLN A 172 12.60 2.07 8.66
C GLN A 172 13.86 1.36 8.13
N SER A 173 14.15 1.58 6.84
CA SER A 173 15.34 1.13 6.13
C SER A 173 16.37 2.26 6.16
N THR A 174 17.64 1.90 6.28
CA THR A 174 18.73 2.89 6.24
C THR A 174 19.11 3.32 4.83
N GLY A 175 18.62 2.60 3.81
CA GLY A 175 19.25 2.60 2.48
C GLY A 175 20.62 1.93 2.49
#